data_AF-A0AB39JYD9-F1
#
_entry.id   AF-A0AB39JYD9-F1
#
_cell.length_a   1.000
_cell.length_b   1.000
_cell.length_c   1.000
_cell.angle_alpha   90.00
_cell.angle_beta   90.00
_cell.angle_gamma   90.00
#
_symmetry.space_group_name_H-M   'P 1'
#
loop_
_entity.id
_entity.type
_entity.pdbx_description
1 polymer ?
#
loop_
_entity_poly.entity_id
_entity_poly.type
_entity_poly.pdbx_seq_one_letter_code
_entity_poly.pdbx_strand_id
1 'polypeptide(L)'
;MSDKQQPKHVLTSIDSYIPFSIEFSENRVADLYWRCGNGKTCLFELGLSNTGEVINITLTSINNSNVLKNNSNFEIPFPVENVLPKFDVSDWNIISQDYSNIFKDDFNYELQLVVGSDYLALNFLNIEKSIHYFKNEELYFGFNSNNELSSIQLTHITAEEIEIIKRNF
;
A
#
# COMPACT_ATOMS: atom_id res chain seq x y z
N MET A 1 14.51 -7.04 -12.95
CA MET A 1 14.88 -6.05 -11.92
C MET A 1 13.92 -4.90 -12.13
N SER A 2 12.94 -4.73 -11.22
CA SER A 2 12.17 -3.49 -11.19
C SER A 2 13.15 -2.35 -10.97
N ASP A 3 13.08 -1.33 -11.81
CA ASP A 3 13.85 -0.11 -11.62
C ASP A 3 13.58 0.44 -10.20
N LYS A 4 14.57 1.06 -9.59
CA LYS A 4 14.45 1.67 -8.26
C LYS A 4 14.24 3.17 -8.40
N GLN A 5 13.40 3.73 -7.56
CA GLN A 5 13.22 5.17 -7.43
C GLN A 5 14.01 5.70 -6.24
N GLN A 6 14.44 6.95 -6.32
CA GLN A 6 14.98 7.66 -5.17
C GLN A 6 13.88 7.81 -4.09
N PRO A 7 14.23 7.73 -2.81
CA PRO A 7 13.30 8.05 -1.73
C PRO A 7 12.68 9.43 -1.88
N LYS A 8 11.43 9.58 -1.47
CA LYS A 8 10.64 10.82 -1.52
C LYS A 8 9.98 11.05 -0.16
N HIS A 9 9.72 12.31 0.15
CA HIS A 9 8.96 12.64 1.35
C HIS A 9 7.51 12.16 1.20
N VAL A 10 6.94 11.61 2.27
CA VAL A 10 5.55 11.16 2.30
C VAL A 10 4.70 11.95 3.29
N LEU A 11 3.45 12.16 2.92
CA LEU A 11 2.41 12.66 3.81
C LEU A 11 1.42 11.54 4.05
N THR A 12 1.39 11.05 5.28
CA THR A 12 0.41 10.03 5.71
C THR A 12 -0.79 10.72 6.32
N SER A 13 -2.00 10.29 5.94
CA SER A 13 -3.25 10.69 6.58
C SER A 13 -4.01 9.46 7.05
N ILE A 14 -4.52 9.49 8.28
CA ILE A 14 -5.39 8.48 8.88
C ILE A 14 -6.63 9.20 9.41
N ASP A 15 -7.83 8.71 9.08
CA ASP A 15 -9.07 9.29 9.56
C ASP A 15 -10.18 8.24 9.81
N SER A 16 -11.38 8.70 10.16
CA SER A 16 -12.52 7.82 10.49
C SER A 16 -13.21 7.18 9.29
N TYR A 17 -12.89 7.60 8.07
CA TYR A 17 -13.52 7.16 6.82
C TYR A 17 -12.61 6.24 6.01
N ILE A 18 -11.32 6.54 5.95
CA ILE A 18 -10.32 5.71 5.28
C ILE A 18 -9.24 5.24 6.28
N PRO A 19 -8.90 3.92 6.29
CA PRO A 19 -7.86 3.40 7.17
C PRO A 19 -6.52 4.12 7.09
N PHE A 20 -6.03 4.41 5.87
CA PHE A 20 -4.89 5.28 5.64
C PHE A 20 -4.82 5.72 4.16
N SER A 21 -4.23 6.89 3.94
CA SER A 21 -3.72 7.33 2.64
C SER A 21 -2.31 7.90 2.77
N ILE A 22 -1.53 7.78 1.72
CA ILE A 22 -0.15 8.22 1.63
C ILE A 22 0.03 8.96 0.30
N GLU A 23 0.45 10.22 0.37
CA GLU A 23 0.79 11.04 -0.78
C GLU A 23 2.30 11.27 -0.83
N PHE A 24 2.92 11.05 -1.98
CA PHE A 24 4.35 11.31 -2.17
C PHE A 24 4.52 12.74 -2.68
N SER A 25 5.51 13.48 -2.15
CA SER A 25 5.66 14.95 -2.20
C SER A 25 5.76 15.63 -3.59
N GLU A 26 5.55 14.90 -4.67
CA GLU A 26 5.25 15.46 -5.98
C GLU A 26 3.73 15.60 -6.04
N ASN A 27 3.18 16.82 -5.90
CA ASN A 27 1.73 17.11 -6.07
C ASN A 27 1.29 16.81 -7.52
N ARG A 28 1.31 15.53 -7.92
CA ARG A 28 0.99 15.00 -9.23
C ARG A 28 -0.16 14.03 -9.08
N VAL A 29 -1.11 14.12 -9.99
CA VAL A 29 -2.20 13.15 -10.10
C VAL A 29 -1.58 11.87 -10.68
N ALA A 30 -1.97 10.70 -10.15
CA ALA A 30 -1.50 9.45 -10.71
C ALA A 30 -2.07 9.23 -12.12
N ASP A 31 -1.23 8.73 -13.02
CA ASP A 31 -1.62 8.41 -14.40
C ASP A 31 -2.38 7.08 -14.47
N LEU A 32 -2.04 6.16 -13.56
CA LEU A 32 -2.49 4.78 -13.51
C LEU A 32 -2.86 4.39 -12.08
N TYR A 33 -3.84 3.50 -11.92
CA TYR A 33 -4.27 3.01 -10.62
C TYR A 33 -4.39 1.49 -10.64
N TRP A 34 -3.56 0.81 -9.85
CA TRP A 34 -3.78 -0.60 -9.57
C TRP A 34 -4.69 -0.73 -8.36
N ARG A 35 -5.79 -1.46 -8.52
CA ARG A 35 -6.81 -1.63 -7.48
C ARG A 35 -6.94 -3.10 -7.13
N CYS A 36 -6.83 -3.43 -5.84
CA CYS A 36 -6.91 -4.81 -5.38
C CYS A 36 -7.79 -4.96 -4.13
N GLY A 37 -7.98 -6.20 -3.71
CA GLY A 37 -8.93 -6.58 -2.66
C GLY A 37 -10.08 -7.38 -3.26
N ASN A 38 -11.31 -7.11 -2.83
CA ASN A 38 -12.51 -7.74 -3.39
C ASN A 38 -13.49 -6.74 -4.04
N GLY A 39 -13.11 -5.45 -4.09
CA GLY A 39 -13.87 -4.37 -4.71
C GLY A 39 -15.19 -4.02 -4.03
N LYS A 40 -15.53 -4.65 -2.89
CA LYS A 40 -16.81 -4.49 -2.19
C LYS A 40 -16.62 -4.07 -0.73
N THR A 41 -15.87 -4.86 0.01
CA THR A 41 -15.62 -4.64 1.45
C THR A 41 -14.14 -4.40 1.74
N CYS A 42 -13.27 -4.70 0.79
CA CYS A 42 -11.84 -4.42 0.87
C CYS A 42 -11.40 -3.83 -0.48
N LEU A 43 -10.84 -2.63 -0.44
CA LEU A 43 -10.30 -1.93 -1.61
C LEU A 43 -9.01 -1.22 -1.22
N PHE A 44 -7.93 -1.60 -1.89
CA PHE A 44 -6.64 -0.93 -1.84
C PHE A 44 -6.32 -0.37 -3.23
N GLU A 45 -5.75 0.82 -3.26
CA GLU A 45 -5.41 1.54 -4.48
C GLU A 45 -3.95 2.00 -4.43
N LEU A 46 -3.20 1.68 -5.48
CA LEU A 46 -1.82 2.13 -5.70
C LEU A 46 -1.80 3.02 -6.94
N GLY A 47 -1.60 4.32 -6.74
CA GLY A 47 -1.43 5.28 -7.80
C GLY A 47 -0.01 5.26 -8.32
N LEU A 48 0.12 5.15 -9.64
CA LEU A 48 1.38 5.06 -10.38
C LEU A 48 1.46 6.14 -11.47
N SER A 49 2.68 6.57 -11.80
CA SER A 49 2.91 7.31 -13.04
C SER A 49 2.86 6.35 -14.24
N ASN A 50 2.80 6.90 -15.45
CA ASN A 50 2.91 6.14 -16.70
C ASN A 50 4.26 5.42 -16.88
N THR A 51 5.24 5.70 -16.02
CA THR A 51 6.52 4.98 -15.96
C THR A 51 6.61 4.02 -14.78
N GLY A 52 5.54 3.86 -14.00
CA GLY A 52 5.46 2.93 -12.87
C GLY A 52 6.01 3.48 -11.56
N GLU A 53 6.26 4.79 -11.50
CA GLU A 53 6.68 5.42 -10.24
C GLU A 53 5.52 5.52 -9.26
N VAL A 54 5.79 5.40 -7.95
CA VAL A 54 4.73 5.49 -6.93
C VAL A 54 4.33 6.96 -6.75
N ILE A 55 3.03 7.21 -6.68
CA ILE A 55 2.43 8.56 -6.54
C ILE A 55 1.67 8.68 -5.24
N ASN A 56 0.79 7.72 -4.99
CA ASN A 56 -0.01 7.65 -3.79
C ASN A 56 -0.46 6.22 -3.52
N ILE A 57 -0.87 5.99 -2.28
CA ILE A 57 -1.36 4.72 -1.79
C ILE A 57 -2.56 5.00 -0.90
N THR A 58 -3.65 4.27 -1.10
CA THR A 58 -4.83 4.40 -0.27
C THR A 58 -5.38 3.02 0.05
N LEU A 59 -5.59 2.73 1.33
CA LEU A 59 -6.51 1.67 1.73
C LEU A 59 -7.88 2.31 1.87
N THR A 60 -8.70 2.23 0.82
CA THR A 60 -9.97 2.95 0.69
C THR A 60 -11.07 2.32 1.55
N SER A 61 -11.06 1.00 1.69
CA SER A 61 -11.96 0.29 2.61
C SER A 61 -11.38 -1.03 3.07
N ILE A 62 -11.76 -1.46 4.26
CA ILE A 62 -11.49 -2.80 4.77
C ILE A 62 -12.60 -3.26 5.70
N ASN A 63 -12.96 -4.54 5.62
CA ASN A 63 -13.93 -5.14 6.53
C ASN A 63 -13.28 -5.38 7.90
N ASN A 64 -14.01 -5.15 8.99
CA ASN A 64 -13.56 -5.41 10.36
C ASN A 64 -13.13 -6.87 10.57
N SER A 65 -13.75 -7.84 9.88
CA SER A 65 -13.28 -9.24 9.93
C SER A 65 -11.87 -9.45 9.39
N ASN A 66 -11.37 -8.50 8.61
CA ASN A 66 -10.04 -8.48 8.01
C ASN A 66 -9.07 -7.58 8.78
N VAL A 67 -9.49 -7.04 9.94
CA VAL A 67 -8.64 -6.21 10.82
C VAL A 67 -8.20 -7.04 12.02
N LEU A 68 -6.89 -7.26 12.13
CA LEU A 68 -6.28 -7.94 13.27
C LEU A 68 -5.64 -6.91 14.22
N LYS A 69 -6.28 -6.70 15.37
CA LYS A 69 -5.79 -5.77 16.39
C LYS A 69 -4.89 -6.52 17.37
N ASN A 70 -3.66 -6.06 17.53
CA ASN A 70 -2.74 -6.59 18.53
C ASN A 70 -2.01 -5.45 19.25
N ASN A 71 -1.32 -5.79 20.34
CA ASN A 71 -0.51 -4.84 21.12
C ASN A 71 0.99 -5.04 20.89
N SER A 72 1.37 -5.60 19.72
CA SER A 72 2.78 -5.75 19.36
C SER A 72 3.35 -4.43 18.89
N ASN A 73 4.63 -4.20 19.19
CA ASN A 73 5.39 -3.11 18.60
C ASN A 73 5.90 -3.53 17.22
N PHE A 74 6.22 -2.54 16.39
CA PHE A 74 6.83 -2.81 15.09
C PHE A 74 8.16 -3.54 15.21
N GLU A 75 8.31 -4.63 14.46
CA GLU A 75 9.59 -5.32 14.27
C GLU A 75 10.15 -4.93 12.90
N ILE A 76 11.37 -4.36 12.90
CA ILE A 76 12.02 -3.93 11.67
C ILE A 76 12.20 -5.15 10.75
N PRO A 77 11.64 -5.15 9.53
CA PRO A 77 11.83 -6.25 8.61
C PRO A 77 13.28 -6.35 8.15
N PHE A 78 13.70 -7.53 7.67
CA PHE A 78 15.02 -7.73 7.08
C PHE A 78 14.96 -8.83 6.02
N PRO A 79 15.65 -8.70 4.86
CA PRO A 79 16.47 -7.57 4.39
C PRO A 79 15.66 -6.34 3.92
N VAL A 80 16.27 -5.14 4.05
CA VAL A 80 15.67 -3.84 3.67
C VAL A 80 16.64 -3.03 2.83
N GLU A 81 16.14 -2.38 1.77
CA GLU A 81 16.88 -1.36 1.02
C GLU A 81 16.16 -0.01 1.06
N ASN A 82 16.90 1.09 1.24
CA ASN A 82 16.34 2.45 1.34
C ASN A 82 16.10 3.07 -0.05
N VAL A 83 15.08 2.59 -0.74
CA VAL A 83 14.64 3.04 -2.08
C VAL A 83 13.14 2.88 -2.20
N LEU A 84 12.53 3.46 -3.24
CA LEU A 84 11.15 3.18 -3.63
C LEU A 84 11.09 2.14 -4.77
N PRO A 85 10.13 1.19 -4.75
CA PRO A 85 9.91 0.29 -5.88
C PRO A 85 9.32 1.03 -7.07
N LYS A 86 9.83 0.79 -8.28
CA LYS A 86 9.12 1.13 -9.53
C LYS A 86 8.41 -0.12 -10.06
N PHE A 87 7.12 0.02 -10.36
CA PHE A 87 6.28 -1.08 -10.82
C PHE A 87 6.34 -1.20 -12.34
N ASP A 88 6.22 -2.42 -12.86
CA ASP A 88 6.10 -2.62 -14.29
C ASP A 88 4.69 -2.26 -14.76
N VAL A 89 4.61 -1.33 -15.70
CA VAL A 89 3.36 -0.82 -16.28
C VAL A 89 3.30 -1.05 -17.78
N SER A 90 4.19 -1.88 -18.36
CA SER A 90 4.22 -2.15 -19.80
C SER A 90 2.92 -2.71 -20.35
N ASP A 91 2.20 -3.48 -19.53
CA ASP A 91 0.96 -4.17 -19.90
C ASP A 91 -0.28 -3.28 -19.75
N TRP A 92 -0.11 -1.99 -19.43
CA TRP A 92 -1.22 -1.05 -19.31
C TRP A 92 -1.67 -0.55 -20.68
N ASN A 93 -2.80 -1.06 -21.17
CA ASN A 93 -3.35 -0.68 -22.48
C ASN A 93 -4.18 0.62 -22.38
N ILE A 94 -3.52 1.78 -22.32
CA ILE A 94 -4.22 3.08 -22.31
C ILE A 94 -4.74 3.38 -23.72
N ILE A 95 -6.03 3.11 -23.97
CA ILE A 95 -6.73 3.59 -25.16
C ILE A 95 -7.33 4.95 -24.83
N SER A 96 -6.92 5.99 -25.58
CA SER A 96 -7.04 7.43 -25.26
C SER A 96 -8.45 8.02 -25.11
N GLN A 97 -9.52 7.20 -25.11
CA GLN A 97 -10.90 7.67 -25.12
C GLN A 97 -11.75 7.16 -23.94
N ASP A 98 -11.21 6.26 -23.11
CA ASP A 98 -11.96 5.71 -21.97
C ASP A 98 -11.17 5.88 -20.66
N TYR A 99 -11.73 6.69 -19.76
CA TYR A 99 -11.16 6.96 -18.44
C TYR A 99 -11.03 5.68 -17.61
N SER A 100 -11.83 4.64 -17.88
CA SER A 100 -11.73 3.36 -17.17
C SER A 100 -10.40 2.65 -17.42
N ASN A 101 -9.72 2.93 -18.53
CA ASN A 101 -8.45 2.28 -18.90
C ASN A 101 -7.27 2.67 -18.00
N ILE A 102 -7.40 3.71 -17.17
CA ILE A 102 -6.36 4.06 -16.19
C ILE A 102 -6.37 3.11 -14.98
N PHE A 103 -7.45 2.34 -14.79
CA PHE A 103 -7.59 1.40 -13.68
C PHE A 103 -7.25 -0.02 -14.14
N LYS A 104 -6.44 -0.72 -13.34
CA LYS A 104 -6.21 -2.15 -13.45
C LYS A 104 -6.77 -2.81 -12.20
N ASP A 105 -7.96 -3.38 -12.36
CA ASP A 105 -8.69 -4.05 -11.30
C ASP A 105 -8.26 -5.51 -11.17
N ASP A 106 -7.71 -5.86 -10.02
CA ASP A 106 -7.36 -7.22 -9.67
C ASP A 106 -8.01 -7.59 -8.34
N PHE A 107 -9.31 -7.91 -8.39
CA PHE A 107 -10.12 -8.19 -7.22
C PHE A 107 -10.04 -9.65 -6.74
N ASN A 108 -8.84 -10.24 -6.84
CA ASN A 108 -8.56 -11.60 -6.44
C ASN A 108 -7.67 -11.67 -5.19
N TYR A 109 -7.46 -10.56 -4.47
CA TYR A 109 -6.60 -10.53 -3.29
C TYR A 109 -7.40 -10.53 -1.98
N GLU A 110 -6.96 -11.37 -1.05
CA GLU A 110 -7.45 -11.36 0.32
C GLU A 110 -6.56 -10.44 1.16
N LEU A 111 -7.09 -9.29 1.56
CA LEU A 111 -6.36 -8.29 2.34
C LEU A 111 -6.61 -8.46 3.84
N GLN A 112 -5.57 -8.26 4.64
CA GLN A 112 -5.67 -8.16 6.10
C GLN A 112 -4.87 -6.96 6.61
N LEU A 113 -5.49 -6.11 7.42
CA LEU A 113 -4.82 -5.02 8.11
C LEU A 113 -4.50 -5.45 9.54
N VAL A 114 -3.21 -5.51 9.85
CA VAL A 114 -2.74 -5.67 11.23
C VAL A 114 -2.56 -4.28 11.84
N VAL A 115 -3.15 -4.07 13.01
CA VAL A 115 -3.05 -2.82 13.78
C VAL A 115 -2.27 -3.11 15.05
N GLY A 116 -1.03 -2.61 15.11
CA GLY A 116 -0.14 -2.74 16.25
C GLY A 116 -0.31 -1.63 17.28
N SER A 117 0.72 -1.44 18.12
CA SER A 117 0.80 -0.33 19.07
C SER A 117 1.25 0.99 18.41
N ASP A 118 2.10 0.91 17.39
CA ASP A 118 2.75 2.04 16.71
C ASP A 118 2.89 1.85 15.18
N TYR A 119 2.21 0.85 14.61
CA TYR A 119 2.28 0.54 13.19
C TYR A 119 0.99 -0.03 12.63
N LEU A 120 0.89 0.04 11.30
CA LEU A 120 -0.09 -0.68 10.48
C LEU A 120 0.64 -1.58 9.50
N ALA A 121 0.13 -2.78 9.26
CA ALA A 121 0.64 -3.66 8.21
C ALA A 121 -0.51 -4.26 7.40
N LEU A 122 -0.61 -3.85 6.14
CA LEU A 122 -1.50 -4.45 5.15
C LEU A 122 -0.80 -5.66 4.53
N ASN A 123 -1.38 -6.85 4.69
CA ASN A 123 -0.88 -8.11 4.16
C ASN A 123 -1.81 -8.66 3.08
N PHE A 124 -1.22 -9.24 2.04
CA PHE A 124 -1.91 -9.92 0.96
C PHE A 124 -1.85 -11.43 1.25
N LEU A 125 -2.95 -12.00 1.75
CA LEU A 125 -2.96 -13.33 2.39
C LEU A 125 -2.87 -14.50 1.42
N ASN A 126 -3.31 -14.33 0.19
CA ASN A 126 -3.37 -15.38 -0.83
C ASN A 126 -2.14 -15.41 -1.75
N ILE A 127 -1.07 -14.73 -1.38
CA ILE A 127 0.24 -14.80 -2.04
C ILE A 127 1.34 -15.11 -1.02
N GLU A 128 2.53 -15.42 -1.51
CA GLU A 128 3.68 -15.70 -0.63
C GLU A 128 4.04 -14.50 0.23
N LYS A 129 4.58 -14.78 1.42
CA LYS A 129 5.02 -13.75 2.37
C LYS A 129 6.21 -12.95 1.83
N SER A 130 6.29 -11.71 2.27
CA SER A 130 7.42 -10.81 2.00
C SER A 130 8.73 -11.41 2.52
N ILE A 131 9.74 -11.49 1.64
CA ILE A 131 11.10 -11.95 1.96
C ILE A 131 12.14 -10.85 1.82
N HIS A 132 11.78 -9.70 1.25
CA HIS A 132 12.62 -8.52 1.13
C HIS A 132 11.76 -7.26 1.10
N TYR A 133 12.36 -6.13 1.47
CA TYR A 133 11.61 -4.90 1.65
C TYR A 133 12.33 -3.68 1.05
N PHE A 134 11.55 -2.79 0.45
CA PHE A 134 11.99 -1.45 0.10
C PHE A 134 11.42 -0.44 1.10
N LYS A 135 12.26 0.45 1.61
CA LYS A 135 11.92 1.45 2.63
C LYS A 135 11.98 2.86 2.07
N ASN A 136 10.94 3.63 2.40
CA ASN A 136 10.87 5.06 2.16
C ASN A 136 10.29 5.77 3.40
N GLU A 137 11.13 6.47 4.15
CA GLU A 137 10.74 7.07 5.43
C GLU A 137 10.07 6.03 6.35
N GLU A 138 8.80 6.22 6.70
CA GLU A 138 8.02 5.33 7.57
C GLU A 138 7.29 4.20 6.84
N LEU A 139 7.51 4.08 5.54
CA LEU A 139 6.82 3.13 4.69
C LEU A 139 7.76 1.99 4.27
N TYR A 140 7.26 0.77 4.39
CA TYR A 140 7.92 -0.44 3.89
C TYR A 140 7.03 -1.14 2.87
N PHE A 141 7.59 -1.43 1.70
CA PHE A 141 6.99 -2.28 0.69
C PHE A 141 7.65 -3.64 0.78
N GLY A 142 6.91 -4.67 1.19
CA GLY A 142 7.38 -6.04 1.27
C GLY A 142 7.07 -6.78 -0.01
N PHE A 143 8.06 -7.51 -0.51
CA PHE A 143 8.00 -8.27 -1.75
C PHE A 143 8.36 -9.74 -1.49
N ASN A 144 7.63 -10.64 -2.14
CA ASN A 144 7.80 -12.07 -2.00
C ASN A 144 8.92 -12.62 -2.92
N SER A 145 9.05 -13.94 -2.99
CA SER A 145 10.10 -14.59 -3.81
C SER A 145 9.90 -14.44 -5.32
N ASN A 146 8.68 -14.13 -5.75
CA ASN A 146 8.31 -13.87 -7.13
C ASN A 146 8.44 -12.39 -7.52
N ASN A 147 8.93 -11.53 -6.60
CA ASN A 147 8.95 -10.07 -6.74
C ASN A 147 7.56 -9.43 -6.85
N GLU A 148 6.54 -10.05 -6.25
CA GLU A 148 5.21 -9.48 -6.13
C GLU A 148 5.10 -8.70 -4.82
N LEU A 149 4.37 -7.58 -4.83
CA LEU A 149 4.07 -6.82 -3.63
C LEU A 149 3.16 -7.65 -2.71
N SER A 150 3.65 -8.00 -1.53
CA SER A 150 2.98 -8.89 -0.58
C SER A 150 2.62 -8.25 0.76
N SER A 151 3.19 -7.08 1.07
CA SER A 151 2.78 -6.29 2.22
C SER A 151 3.11 -4.82 2.08
N ILE A 152 2.35 -3.96 2.74
CA ILE A 152 2.70 -2.55 2.98
C ILE A 152 2.66 -2.31 4.48
N GLN A 153 3.72 -1.73 5.03
CA GLN A 153 3.83 -1.45 6.47
C GLN A 153 4.13 0.02 6.68
N LEU A 154 3.43 0.61 7.64
CA LEU A 154 3.53 2.02 8.00
C LEU A 154 3.87 2.11 9.48
N THR A 155 4.97 2.79 9.79
CA THR A 155 5.53 2.90 11.14
C THR A 155 5.35 4.29 11.74
N HIS A 156 5.67 4.41 13.03
CA HIS A 156 5.56 5.65 13.81
C HIS A 156 4.15 6.27 13.77
N ILE A 157 3.13 5.41 13.82
CA ILE A 157 1.74 5.84 13.95
C ILE A 157 1.46 6.26 15.38
N THR A 158 0.82 7.41 15.54
CA THR A 158 0.51 7.95 16.86
C THR A 158 -0.58 7.13 17.55
N ALA A 159 -0.61 7.18 18.89
CA ALA A 159 -1.64 6.50 19.67
C ALA A 159 -3.06 6.98 19.31
N GLU A 160 -3.22 8.26 18.93
CA GLU A 160 -4.51 8.80 18.50
C GLU A 160 -4.97 8.18 17.18
N GLU A 161 -4.09 8.07 16.19
CA GLU A 161 -4.37 7.43 14.90
C GLU A 161 -4.67 5.93 15.05
N ILE A 162 -3.92 5.23 15.89
CA ILE A 162 -4.22 3.82 16.22
C ILE A 162 -5.61 3.68 16.83
N GLU A 163 -6.01 4.59 17.73
CA GLU A 163 -7.34 4.58 18.33
C GLU A 163 -8.44 4.88 17.31
N ILE A 164 -8.20 5.80 16.36
CA ILE A 164 -9.14 6.05 15.25
C ILE A 164 -9.38 4.76 14.46
N ILE A 165 -8.31 4.05 14.09
CA ILE A 165 -8.45 2.81 13.31
C ILE A 165 -9.16 1.74 14.13
N LYS A 166 -8.76 1.52 15.39
CA LYS A 166 -9.37 0.51 16.26
C LYS A 166 -10.87 0.73 16.51
N ARG A 167 -11.37 1.96 16.40
CA ARG A 167 -12.78 2.31 16.62
C ARG A 167 -13.63 2.22 15.35
N ASN A 168 -13.06 2.57 14.19
CA ASN A 168 -13.82 2.73 12.95
C ASN A 168 -13.72 1.52 12.01
N PHE A 169 -12.67 0.71 12.13
CA PHE A 169 -12.43 -0.48 11.31
C PHE A 169 -12.24 -1.71 12.18
#